data_AF-A0A962E870-F1
#
_entry.id   AF-A0A962E870-F1
#
_cell.length_a   1.000
_cell.length_b   1.000
_cell.length_c   1.000
_cell.angle_alpha   90.00
_cell.angle_beta   90.00
_cell.angle_gamma   90.00
#
_symmetry.space_group_name_H-M   'P 1'
#
loop_
_entity.id
_entity.type
_entity.pdbx_description
1 polymer ?
#
loop_
_entity_poly.entity_id
_entity_poly.type
_entity_poly.pdbx_seq_one_letter_code
_entity_poly.pdbx_strand_id
1 'polypeptide(L)' 'MWQRRGIGLCWDLVQGEGVNPISGEPQQMQRRRLIVDESLPMGDGFADWVRRATD' A
#
# COMPACT_ATOMS: atom_id res chain seq x y z
N MET A 1 8.79 16.91 -7.39
CA MET A 1 8.35 17.36 -6.04
C MET A 1 8.94 16.49 -4.93
N TRP A 2 9.11 15.18 -5.16
CA TRP A 2 9.74 14.23 -4.21
C TRP A 2 11.09 14.69 -3.63
N GLN A 3 11.97 15.29 -4.45
CA GLN A 3 13.31 15.72 -3.99
C GLN A 3 13.31 16.70 -2.80
N ARG A 4 12.23 17.47 -2.60
CA ARG A 4 12.10 18.42 -1.47
C ARG A 4 11.26 17.89 -0.32
N ARG A 5 10.46 16.84 -0.54
CA ARG A 5 9.42 16.36 0.39
C ARG A 5 9.58 14.91 0.81
N GLY A 6 10.53 14.18 0.22
CA GLY A 6 10.69 12.74 0.41
C GLY A 6 9.67 11.93 -0.40
N ILE A 7 9.67 10.63 -0.12
CA ILE A 7 8.69 9.65 -0.63
C ILE A 7 8.10 8.87 0.56
N GLY A 8 6.86 8.44 0.42
CA GLY A 8 6.18 7.58 1.39
C GLY A 8 6.19 6.13 0.95
N LEU A 9 6.33 5.21 1.90
CA LEU A 9 6.21 3.76 1.68
C LEU A 9 5.20 3.22 2.68
N CYS A 10 4.14 2.56 2.19
CA CYS A 10 3.13 1.95 3.04
C CYS A 10 2.68 0.59 2.50
N TRP A 11 2.06 -0.21 3.37
CA TRP A 11 1.43 -1.47 2.99
C TRP A 11 0.00 -1.22 2.55
N ASP A 12 -0.39 -1.82 1.43
CA ASP A 12 -1.76 -1.83 0.95
C ASP A 12 -2.25 -3.28 0.79
N LEU A 13 -3.53 -3.52 1.06
CA LEU A 13 -4.16 -4.82 0.91
C LEU A 13 -4.83 -4.91 -0.46
N VAL A 14 -4.19 -5.65 -1.37
CA VAL A 14 -4.68 -5.80 -2.74
C VAL A 14 -5.37 -7.14 -2.88
N GLN A 15 -6.61 -7.11 -3.38
CA GLN A 15 -7.32 -8.32 -3.80
C GLN A 15 -6.78 -8.83 -5.14
N GLY A 16 -6.71 -10.13 -5.29
CA GLY A 16 -6.34 -10.76 -6.55
C GLY A 16 -6.70 -12.23 -6.59
N GLU A 17 -6.51 -12.82 -7.76
CA GLU A 17 -6.65 -14.26 -7.96
C GLU A 17 -5.30 -14.94 -7.74
N GLY A 18 -5.30 -16.02 -6.96
CA GLY A 18 -4.15 -16.87 -6.73
C GLY A 18 -4.53 -18.33 -6.88
N VAL A 19 -3.54 -19.21 -6.79
CA VAL A 19 -3.75 -20.66 -6.79
C VAL A 19 -3.38 -21.18 -5.42
N ASN A 20 -4.27 -21.95 -4.79
CA ASN A 20 -3.97 -22.59 -3.53
C ASN A 20 -2.88 -23.65 -3.74
N PRO A 21 -1.72 -23.57 -3.06
CA PRO A 21 -0.60 -24.50 -3.31
C PRO A 21 -0.88 -25.93 -2.83
N ILE A 22 -1.93 -26.15 -2.03
CA ILE A 22 -2.32 -27.47 -1.51
C ILE A 22 -3.34 -28.13 -2.44
N SER A 23 -4.39 -27.41 -2.88
CA SER A 23 -5.45 -27.96 -3.74
C SER A 23 -5.23 -27.74 -5.24
N GLY A 24 -4.42 -26.75 -5.64
CA GLY A 24 -4.24 -26.35 -7.04
C GLY A 24 -5.41 -25.53 -7.62
N GLU A 25 -6.39 -25.18 -6.80
CA GLU A 25 -7.58 -24.47 -7.26
C GLU A 25 -7.39 -22.94 -7.25
N PRO A 26 -8.01 -22.22 -8.21
CA PRO A 26 -8.03 -20.77 -8.20
C PRO A 26 -8.87 -20.26 -7.02
N GLN A 27 -8.29 -19.34 -6.24
CA GLN A 27 -8.92 -18.76 -5.06
C GLN A 27 -8.68 -17.25 -5.03
N GLN A 28 -9.69 -16.52 -4.56
CA GLN A 28 -9.55 -15.10 -4.28
C GLN A 28 -8.70 -14.91 -3.03
N MET A 29 -7.63 -14.12 -3.15
CA MET A 29 -6.68 -13.88 -2.07
C MET A 29 -6.50 -12.39 -1.83
N GLN A 30 -6.08 -12.06 -0.61
CA GLN A 30 -5.61 -10.73 -0.25
C GLN A 30 -4.12 -10.78 0.02
N ARG A 31 -3.37 -9.86 -0.58
CA ARG A 31 -1.92 -9.76 -0.37
C ARG A 31 -1.53 -8.35 0.00
N ARG A 32 -0.57 -8.23 0.92
CA ARG A 32 0.08 -6.96 1.20
C ARG A 32 1.00 -6.60 0.05
N ARG A 33 0.83 -5.41 -0.51
CA ARG A 33 1.71 -4.83 -1.52
C ARG A 33 2.33 -3.56 -0.94
N LEU A 34 3.62 -3.38 -1.18
CA LEU A 34 4.28 -2.12 -0.86
C LEU A 34 3.90 -1.07 -1.92
N ILE A 35 3.35 0.07 -1.50
CA ILE A 35 3.03 1.20 -2.36
C ILE A 35 4.05 2.32 -2.10
N VAL A 36 4.47 2.96 -3.20
CA VAL A 36 5.38 4.12 -3.17
C VAL A 36 4.57 5.37 -3.51
N ASP A 37 4.57 6.35 -2.62
CA ASP A 37 3.95 7.66 -2.83
C ASP A 37 5.04 8.74 -3.01
N GLU A 38 5.18 9.23 -4.23
CA GLU A 38 6.16 10.27 -4.58
C GLU A 38 5.64 11.71 -4.36
N SER A 39 4.38 11.83 -3.95
CA SER A 39 3.63 13.09 -3.88
C SER A 39 3.13 13.40 -2.47
N LEU A 40 4.04 13.30 -1.49
CA LEU A 40 3.65 13.51 -0.09
C LEU A 40 3.04 14.92 0.13
N PRO A 41 1.84 14.98 0.75
CA PRO A 41 1.23 16.23 1.16
C PRO A 41 2.03 16.87 2.31
N MET A 42 1.76 18.14 2.60
CA MET A 42 2.39 18.88 3.71
C MET A 42 1.34 19.31 4.73
N GLY A 43 1.79 19.66 5.94
CA GLY A 43 0.92 20.13 7.01
C GLY A 43 -0.07 19.05 7.44
N ASP A 44 -1.33 19.43 7.63
CA ASP A 44 -2.38 18.51 8.09
C ASP A 44 -2.59 17.33 7.12
N GLY A 45 -2.40 17.55 5.81
CA GLY A 45 -2.49 16.48 4.82
C GLY A 45 -1.43 15.39 5.03
N PHE A 46 -0.25 15.74 5.58
CA PHE A 46 0.76 14.75 5.95
C PHE A 46 0.33 13.92 7.16
N ALA A 47 -0.26 14.56 8.18
CA ALA A 47 -0.78 13.84 9.35
C ALA A 47 -1.87 12.83 8.95
N ASP A 48 -2.77 13.22 8.03
CA ASP A 48 -3.79 12.32 7.50
C ASP A 48 -3.19 11.17 6.68
N TRP A 49 -2.14 11.45 5.91
CA TRP A 49 -1.41 10.41 5.17
C TRP A 49 -0.79 9.37 6.13
N VAL A 50 -0.14 9.81 7.20
CA VAL A 50 0.48 8.92 8.19
C VAL A 50 -0.56 8.04 8.88
N ARG A 51 -1.72 8.59 9.28
CA ARG A 51 -2.81 7.80 9.89
C ARG A 51 -3.27 6.69 8.94
N ARG A 52 -3.60 7.04 7.68
CA ARG A 52 -4.00 6.05 6.66
C ARG A 52 -2.94 4.99 6.39
N ALA A 53 -1.66 5.31 6.57
CA ALA A 53 -0.56 4.38 6.33
C ALA A 53 -0.30 3.42 7.51
N THR A 54 -0.88 3.68 8.68
CA THR A 54 -0.67 2.88 9.92
C THR A 54 -1.91 2.15 10.42
N ASP A 55 -3.09 2.54 9.97
CA ASP A 55 -4.34 1.80 10.14
C ASP A 55 -4.38 0.54 9.24
#